data_AF-A0A0M0LJF4-F1
#
_entry.id   AF-A0A0M0LJF4-F1
#
_cell.length_a   1.000
_cell.length_b   1.000
_cell.length_c   1.000
_cell.angle_alpha   90.00
_cell.angle_beta   90.00
_cell.angle_gamma   90.00
#
_symmetry.space_group_name_H-M   'P 1'
#
loop_
_entity.id
_entity.type
_entity.pdbx_description
1 polymer ?
#
loop_
_entity_poly.entity_id
_entity_poly.type
_entity_poly.pdbx_seq_one_letter_code
_entity_poly.pdbx_strand_id
1 'polypeptide(L)'
;MYEWITRKQKNERGFEIFGTRNSYSKTENDATSMRMKDDYMQNGQLKAGYNVQVATEGQFTLAYGVFPNLTDMKTLIPFLEL
;
A
#
# COMPACT_ATOMS: atom_id res chain seq x y z
N MET A 1 14.39 16.02 31.21
CA MET A 1 12.93 15.78 31.07
C MET A 1 12.75 14.53 30.20
N TYR A 2 11.93 13.58 30.63
CA TYR A 2 12.08 12.14 30.38
C TYR A 2 11.96 11.65 28.92
N GLU A 3 13.08 11.58 28.20
CA GLU A 3 13.20 11.08 26.81
C GLU A 3 12.56 9.70 26.58
N TRP A 4 12.61 8.82 27.59
CA TRP A 4 12.03 7.48 27.52
C TRP A 4 10.50 7.49 27.38
N ILE A 5 9.82 8.50 27.94
CA ILE A 5 8.36 8.67 27.79
C ILE A 5 8.04 9.00 26.33
N THR A 6 8.80 9.92 25.72
CA THR A 6 8.64 10.30 24.30
C THR A 6 8.90 9.12 23.37
N ARG A 7 9.93 8.30 23.66
CA ARG A 7 10.23 7.07 22.91
C ARG A 7 9.10 6.04 23.03
N LYS A 8 8.54 5.84 24.23
CA LYS A 8 7.42 4.92 24.45
C LYS A 8 6.19 5.33 23.63
N GLN A 9 5.80 6.61 23.70
CA GLN A 9 4.67 7.14 22.91
C GLN A 9 4.89 7.06 21.40
N LYS A 10 6.15 7.18 20.92
CA LYS A 10 6.49 6.99 19.50
C LYS A 10 6.36 5.53 19.10
N ASN A 11 6.82 4.61 19.94
CA ASN A 11 6.71 3.18 19.68
C ASN A 11 5.24 2.73 19.67
N GLU A 12 4.44 3.15 20.65
CA GLU A 12 2.99 2.85 20.73
C GLU A 12 2.25 3.31 19.46
N ARG A 13 2.45 4.56 19.02
CA ARG A 13 1.93 5.03 17.72
C ARG A 13 2.43 4.18 16.55
N GLY A 14 3.65 3.69 16.65
CA GLY A 14 4.18 2.81 15.63
C GLY A 14 3.50 1.45 15.57
N PHE A 15 3.16 0.88 16.73
CA PHE A 15 2.35 -0.33 16.88
C PHE A 15 0.97 -0.17 16.24
N GLU A 16 0.34 0.97 16.44
CA GLU A 16 -0.95 1.29 15.80
C GLU A 16 -0.83 1.37 14.26
N ILE A 17 0.23 2.01 13.75
CA ILE A 17 0.42 2.19 12.30
C ILE A 17 0.72 0.86 11.60
N PHE A 18 1.56 -0.01 12.18
CA PHE A 18 1.88 -1.27 11.51
C PHE A 18 0.75 -2.30 11.58
N GLY A 19 -0.12 -2.23 12.60
CA GLY A 19 -1.28 -3.12 12.76
C GLY A 19 -0.87 -4.60 12.73
N THR A 20 -1.29 -5.34 11.70
CA THR A 20 -0.97 -6.77 11.52
C THR A 20 0.27 -7.02 10.66
N ARG A 21 0.97 -5.96 10.22
CA ARG A 21 2.10 -6.06 9.29
C ARG A 21 3.41 -6.38 10.03
N ASN A 22 4.25 -7.19 9.38
CA ASN A 22 5.56 -7.59 9.92
C ASN A 22 6.72 -6.64 9.55
N SER A 23 6.47 -5.55 8.82
CA SER A 23 7.53 -4.62 8.40
C SER A 23 7.04 -3.17 8.26
N TYR A 24 7.99 -2.25 8.43
CA TYR A 24 7.79 -0.80 8.34
C TYR A 24 8.10 -0.22 6.95
N SER A 25 8.17 -1.06 5.92
CA SER A 25 8.65 -0.66 4.60
C SER A 25 7.68 0.25 3.83
N LYS A 26 6.49 0.51 4.38
CA LYS A 26 5.42 1.32 3.78
C LYS A 26 4.97 2.37 4.80
N THR A 27 5.24 3.65 4.54
CA THR A 27 4.73 4.76 5.36
C THR A 27 3.26 5.05 5.07
N GLU A 28 2.81 4.75 3.85
CA GLU A 28 1.44 4.90 3.40
C GLU A 28 0.77 3.52 3.28
N ASN A 29 -0.46 3.42 3.79
CA ASN A 29 -1.10 2.12 3.95
C ASN A 29 -1.52 1.49 2.62
N ASP A 30 -1.91 2.31 1.64
CA ASP A 30 -2.43 1.86 0.36
C ASP A 30 -1.35 1.64 -0.69
N ALA A 31 -0.16 2.20 -0.46
CA ALA A 31 0.98 2.04 -1.36
C ALA A 31 1.59 0.63 -1.27
N THR A 32 2.10 0.16 -2.40
CA THR A 32 2.82 -1.11 -2.53
C THR A 32 4.21 -0.88 -3.08
N SER A 33 5.21 -1.57 -2.53
CA SER A 33 6.56 -1.55 -3.05
C SER A 33 6.60 -2.41 -4.31
N MET A 34 6.61 -1.78 -5.48
CA MET A 34 6.51 -2.44 -6.77
C MET A 34 7.72 -2.17 -7.66
N ARG A 35 8.04 -3.12 -8.53
CA ARG A 35 8.98 -2.88 -9.62
C ARG A 35 8.22 -2.18 -10.74
N MET A 36 8.57 -0.92 -10.98
CA MET A 36 7.93 -0.12 -12.02
C MET A 36 8.47 -0.53 -13.39
N LYS A 37 7.62 -0.46 -14.42
CA LYS A 37 8.05 -0.64 -15.81
C LYS A 37 9.03 0.47 -16.20
N ASP A 38 8.66 1.71 -15.85
CA ASP A 38 9.50 2.88 -16.06
C ASP A 38 10.45 3.05 -14.88
N ASP A 39 11.60 2.39 -14.99
CA ASP A 39 12.72 2.58 -14.07
C ASP A 39 13.83 3.40 -14.71
N TYR A 40 13.72 4.73 -14.60
CA TYR A 40 14.69 5.68 -15.16
C TYR A 40 16.14 5.38 -14.76
N MET A 41 16.36 4.99 -13.50
CA MET A 41 17.70 4.70 -12.97
C MET A 41 18.19 3.28 -13.34
N GLN A 42 17.32 2.44 -13.91
CA GLN A 42 17.58 1.04 -14.27
C GLN A 42 18.24 0.21 -13.16
N ASN A 43 18.01 0.57 -11.90
CA ASN A 43 18.63 -0.06 -10.73
C ASN A 43 17.75 -1.16 -10.12
N GLY A 44 16.52 -1.32 -10.62
CA GLY A 44 15.57 -2.32 -10.14
C GLY A 44 15.03 -2.03 -8.73
N GLN A 45 15.20 -0.80 -8.23
CA GLN A 45 14.69 -0.40 -6.93
C GLN A 45 13.15 -0.43 -6.93
N LEU A 46 12.59 -1.01 -5.88
CA LEU A 46 11.14 -0.97 -5.67
C LEU A 46 10.70 0.45 -5.35
N LYS A 47 9.66 0.91 -6.03
CA LYS A 47 9.06 2.23 -5.83
C LYS A 47 7.67 2.06 -5.22
N ALA A 48 7.21 3.05 -4.49
CA ALA A 48 5.82 3.10 -4.06
C ALA A 48 4.93 3.20 -5.30
N GLY A 49 3.91 2.35 -5.38
CA GLY A 49 2.90 2.38 -6.42
C GLY A 49 1.59 1.80 -5.91
N TYR A 50 0.49 2.19 -6.56
CA TYR A 50 -0.85 1.77 -6.19
C TYR A 50 -1.37 0.82 -7.26
N ASN A 51 -1.90 -0.32 -6.83
CA ASN A 51 -2.58 -1.22 -7.74
C ASN A 51 -4.06 -0.85 -7.78
N VAL A 52 -4.43 -0.03 -8.75
CA VAL A 52 -5.81 0.47 -8.92
C VAL A 52 -6.56 -0.45 -9.88
N GLN A 53 -7.71 -0.95 -9.45
CA GLN A 53 -8.67 -1.61 -10.34
C GLN A 53 -9.87 -0.71 -10.58
N VAL A 54 -10.39 -0.74 -11.79
CA VAL A 54 -11.52 0.09 -12.23
C VAL A 54 -12.51 -0.80 -12.99
N ALA A 55 -13.77 -0.80 -12.55
CA ALA A 55 -14.87 -1.43 -13.28
C ALA A 55 -15.49 -0.41 -14.21
N THR A 56 -15.66 -0.78 -15.47
CA THR A 56 -16.34 0.05 -16.46
C THR A 56 -17.42 -0.71 -17.19
N GLU A 57 -18.51 -0.03 -17.49
CA GLU A 57 -19.59 -0.55 -18.34
C GLU A 57 -20.10 0.59 -19.21
N GLY A 58 -20.27 0.33 -20.51
CA GLY A 58 -20.86 1.33 -21.42
C GLY A 58 -20.14 2.68 -21.45
N GLN A 59 -18.80 2.71 -21.32
CA GLN A 59 -17.97 3.91 -21.21
C GLN A 59 -18.09 4.70 -19.89
N PHE A 60 -18.79 4.16 -18.90
CA PHE A 60 -18.86 4.73 -17.55
C PHE A 60 -17.98 3.95 -16.57
N THR A 61 -17.37 4.66 -15.62
CA THR A 61 -16.74 4.03 -14.46
C THR A 61 -17.79 3.75 -13.40
N LEU A 62 -17.93 2.49 -13.01
CA LEU A 62 -18.93 2.04 -12.03
C LEU A 62 -18.33 1.88 -10.63
N ALA A 63 -17.08 1.41 -10.55
CA ALA A 63 -16.40 1.18 -9.28
C ALA A 63 -14.88 1.32 -9.44
N TYR A 64 -14.20 1.61 -8.34
CA TYR A 64 -12.75 1.60 -8.27
C TYR A 64 -12.28 1.07 -6.92
N GLY A 65 -11.11 0.45 -6.89
CA GLY A 65 -10.50 -0.08 -5.67
C GLY A 65 -8.99 0.00 -5.75
N VAL A 66 -8.35 0.25 -4.60
CA VAL A 66 -6.89 0.28 -4.47
C VAL A 66 -6.45 -0.90 -3.62
N PHE A 67 -5.55 -1.72 -4.15
CA PHE A 67 -5.14 -2.95 -3.50
C PHE A 67 -3.66 -2.93 -3.10
N PRO A 68 -3.32 -3.45 -1.91
CA PRO A 68 -1.95 -3.47 -1.40
C PRO A 68 -1.09 -4.60 -2.02
N ASN A 69 -1.63 -5.30 -3.03
CA ASN A 69 -1.01 -6.45 -3.69
C ASN A 69 -0.18 -5.98 -4.89
N LEU A 70 1.04 -6.50 -5.00
CA LEU A 70 1.95 -6.20 -6.10
C LEU A 70 1.38 -6.61 -7.47
N THR A 71 0.61 -7.69 -7.49
CA THR A 71 -0.04 -8.25 -8.68
C THR A 71 -1.55 -8.32 -8.49
N ASP A 72 -2.29 -8.30 -9.59
CA ASP A 72 -3.75 -8.30 -9.67
C ASP A 72 -4.39 -9.70 -9.49
N MET A 73 -3.58 -10.76 -9.38
CA MET A 73 -4.11 -12.14 -9.27
C MET A 73 -5.00 -12.36 -8.04
N LYS A 74 -4.84 -11.55 -6.99
CA LYS A 74 -5.60 -11.68 -5.72
C LYS A 74 -6.61 -10.56 -5.51
N THR A 75 -6.80 -9.67 -6.48
CA THR A 75 -7.60 -8.45 -6.29
C THR A 75 -9.01 -8.59 -6.82
N LEU A 76 -9.27 -9.52 -7.75
CA LEU A 76 -10.60 -9.69 -8.35
C LEU A 76 -11.70 -10.04 -7.32
N ILE A 77 -11.51 -11.09 -6.50
CA ILE A 77 -12.53 -11.48 -5.50
C ILE A 77 -12.79 -10.32 -4.52
N PRO A 78 -11.77 -9.72 -3.88
CA PRO A 78 -11.96 -8.55 -3.04
C PRO A 78 -12.63 -7.35 -3.74
N PHE A 79 -12.37 -7.15 -5.03
CA PHE A 79 -12.94 -6.05 -5.80
C PHE A 79 -14.44 -6.23 -6.08
N LEU A 80 -14.90 -7.47 -6.23
CA LEU A 80 -16.32 -7.78 -6.42
C LEU A 80 -17.11 -7.75 -5.10
N GLU A 81 -16.43 -7.90 -3.96
CA GLU A 81 -17.01 -7.86 -2.61
C GLU A 81 -16.96 -6.46 -1.96
N LEU A 82 -16.42 -5.47 -2.68
CA LEU A 82 -16.11 -4.12 -2.19
C LEU A 82 -17.37 -3.25 -2.01
#